data_AF-A0A2M9ZQB6-F1
#
_entry.id   AF-A0A2M9ZQB6-F1
#
_cell.length_a   1.000
_cell.length_b   1.000
_cell.length_c   1.000
_cell.angle_alpha   90.00
_cell.angle_beta   90.00
_cell.angle_gamma   90.00
#
_symmetry.space_group_name_H-M   'P 1'
#
loop_
_entity.id
_entity.type
_entity.pdbx_description
1 polymer ?
#
loop_
_entity_poly.entity_id
_entity_poly.type
_entity_poly.pdbx_seq_one_letter_code
_entity_poly.pdbx_strand_id
1 'polypeptide(L)'
;MKTIQGMLAICFMTLTVFGCEEGKKDDNSNYLKAFIDRITQTEQITGHCAQAMKMGGGKYAAIVMPISESECNKSIQTGNTPEENRQTMIPRIQRALAVSEEIGVECVNTTSYLQARVDDPSLIPLPPQSQLDSFRFYKIPSLIYEAKKSFLSIGFTEDQINAFTVMTAEQSRRYQDFVLTEKIANQQVNELNCGNAVKAKAISEFPTDIYFTQYSQSTSTTIMSDMMCYYGSGLTTQQKADNGCATLSEEY
;
A
#
# COMPACT_ATOMS: atom_id res chain seq x y z
N MET A 1 23.30 -45.27 18.54
CA MET A 1 23.35 -44.76 19.94
C MET A 1 23.71 -43.28 19.86
N LYS A 2 22.96 -42.28 20.33
CA LYS A 2 21.72 -42.20 21.13
C LYS A 2 20.86 -41.07 20.54
N THR A 3 19.59 -41.36 20.33
CA THR A 3 18.44 -40.44 20.30
C THR A 3 18.07 -40.02 21.72
N ILE A 4 17.35 -38.90 21.86
CA ILE A 4 16.17 -38.61 22.71
C ILE A 4 15.87 -37.11 22.51
N GLN A 5 14.83 -36.72 21.77
CA GLN A 5 13.41 -36.63 22.15
C GLN A 5 13.07 -35.36 22.94
N GLY A 6 12.10 -34.61 22.41
CA GLY A 6 11.46 -33.46 23.04
C GLY A 6 10.26 -32.97 22.21
N MET A 7 9.38 -33.90 21.84
CA MET A 7 8.02 -33.61 21.34
C MET A 7 7.16 -33.07 22.48
N LEU A 8 6.32 -32.08 22.19
CA LEU A 8 4.98 -32.01 22.78
C LEU A 8 4.01 -31.48 21.73
N ALA A 9 3.40 -32.45 21.04
CA ALA A 9 2.14 -32.27 20.35
C ALA A 9 1.00 -32.32 21.38
N ILE A 10 0.01 -31.45 21.23
CA ILE A 10 -1.36 -31.72 21.70
C ILE A 10 -2.27 -31.53 20.48
N CYS A 11 -2.83 -32.66 20.05
CA CYS A 11 -3.85 -32.82 19.02
C CYS A 11 -5.27 -32.76 19.62
N PHE A 12 -6.22 -32.71 18.68
CA PHE A 12 -7.67 -33.02 18.71
C PHE A 12 -8.59 -31.79 18.83
N MET A 13 -9.55 -31.57 17.91
CA MET A 13 -10.35 -32.58 17.21
C MET A 13 -10.71 -32.18 15.76
N THR A 14 -10.63 -33.18 14.89
CA THR A 14 -11.09 -33.33 13.50
C THR A 14 -12.58 -33.06 13.28
N LEU A 15 -12.90 -32.57 12.09
CA LEU A 15 -14.02 -33.05 11.28
C LEU A 15 -13.59 -33.08 9.80
N THR A 16 -13.22 -34.26 9.33
CA THR A 16 -13.18 -34.61 7.90
C THR A 16 -14.57 -35.08 7.47
N VAL A 17 -15.07 -34.58 6.33
CA VAL A 17 -15.92 -35.36 5.43
C VAL A 17 -15.27 -35.35 4.06
N PHE A 18 -15.09 -36.56 3.54
CA PHE A 18 -14.40 -36.92 2.31
C PHE A 18 -15.17 -36.51 1.04
N GLY A 19 -14.39 -36.34 -0.03
CA GLY A 19 -14.85 -36.38 -1.41
C GLY A 19 -13.69 -36.25 -2.40
N CYS A 20 -12.75 -37.21 -2.40
CA CYS A 20 -11.94 -37.46 -3.59
C CYS A 20 -12.80 -38.27 -4.57
N GLU A 21 -13.30 -37.63 -5.63
CA GLU A 21 -13.63 -38.34 -6.87
C GLU A 21 -12.31 -38.49 -7.65
N GLU A 22 -11.82 -39.74 -7.78
CA GLU A 22 -10.87 -40.06 -8.83
C GLU A 22 -11.58 -39.93 -10.19
N GLY A 23 -11.02 -39.11 -11.09
CA GLY A 23 -11.37 -39.17 -12.51
C GLY A 23 -12.06 -37.97 -13.13
N LYS A 24 -11.99 -36.77 -12.55
CA LYS A 24 -12.33 -35.53 -13.27
C LYS A 24 -11.13 -34.60 -13.28
N LYS A 25 -10.79 -34.12 -14.48
CA LYS A 25 -9.91 -32.97 -14.67
C LYS A 25 -10.61 -31.82 -13.95
N ASP A 26 -10.15 -31.48 -12.75
CA ASP A 26 -10.74 -30.39 -12.00
C ASP A 26 -10.61 -29.11 -12.83
N ASP A 27 -11.76 -28.59 -13.20
CA ASP A 27 -11.86 -27.31 -13.88
C ASP A 27 -11.56 -26.23 -12.83
N ASN A 28 -10.28 -25.84 -12.76
CA ASN A 28 -9.76 -24.74 -11.94
C ASN A 28 -10.50 -23.41 -12.18
N SER A 29 -11.41 -23.35 -13.16
CA SER A 29 -12.33 -22.25 -13.41
C SER A 29 -13.19 -21.90 -12.19
N ASN A 30 -13.59 -22.88 -11.35
CA ASN A 30 -14.45 -22.61 -10.19
C ASN A 30 -13.68 -22.01 -9.00
N TYR A 31 -12.43 -22.41 -8.77
CA TYR A 31 -11.56 -21.77 -7.78
C TYR A 31 -11.12 -20.38 -8.25
N LEU A 32 -10.79 -20.24 -9.53
CA LEU A 32 -10.49 -18.94 -10.14
C LEU A 32 -11.71 -18.01 -10.09
N LYS A 33 -12.91 -18.53 -10.33
CA LYS A 33 -14.16 -17.77 -10.25
C LYS A 33 -14.52 -17.41 -8.82
N ALA A 34 -14.36 -18.31 -7.85
CA ALA A 34 -14.57 -17.97 -6.44
C ALA A 34 -13.53 -16.97 -5.90
N PHE A 35 -12.28 -17.05 -6.39
CA PHE A 35 -11.23 -16.07 -6.12
C PHE A 35 -11.56 -14.72 -6.76
N ILE A 36 -11.91 -14.69 -8.05
CA ILE A 36 -12.37 -13.50 -8.76
C ILE A 36 -13.62 -12.93 -8.12
N ASP A 37 -14.60 -13.72 -7.69
CA ASP A 37 -15.85 -13.24 -7.10
C ASP A 37 -15.63 -12.64 -5.70
N ARG A 38 -14.67 -13.17 -4.93
CA ARG A 38 -14.31 -12.65 -3.59
C ARG A 38 -13.43 -11.41 -3.66
N ILE A 39 -12.52 -11.36 -4.65
CA ILE A 39 -11.80 -10.16 -5.10
C ILE A 39 -12.84 -9.12 -5.54
N THR A 40 -13.69 -9.44 -6.50
CA THR A 40 -14.72 -8.54 -7.03
C THR A 40 -15.68 -8.04 -5.96
N GLN A 41 -16.13 -8.85 -4.99
CA GLN A 41 -17.04 -8.36 -3.94
C GLN A 41 -16.38 -7.46 -2.88
N THR A 42 -15.10 -7.66 -2.57
CA THR A 42 -14.37 -6.82 -1.60
C THR A 42 -13.76 -5.58 -2.29
N GLU A 43 -13.40 -5.71 -3.57
CA GLU A 43 -12.73 -4.70 -4.40
C GLU A 43 -13.69 -3.80 -5.18
N GLN A 44 -14.93 -4.24 -5.47
CA GLN A 44 -15.95 -3.32 -6.03
C GLN A 44 -16.37 -2.22 -5.04
N ILE A 45 -16.08 -2.40 -3.74
CA ILE A 45 -16.33 -1.38 -2.70
C ILE A 45 -15.05 -0.56 -2.42
N THR A 46 -13.87 -1.13 -2.70
CA THR A 46 -12.57 -0.50 -2.50
C THR A 46 -11.74 -0.61 -3.77
N GLY A 47 -11.81 0.42 -4.62
CA GLY A 47 -10.93 0.50 -5.77
C GLY A 47 -9.46 0.42 -5.36
N HIS A 48 -8.62 0.12 -6.33
CA HIS A 48 -7.18 0.15 -6.20
C HIS A 48 -6.59 1.06 -7.26
N CYS A 49 -5.56 1.82 -6.88
CA CYS A 49 -4.93 2.79 -7.76
C CYS A 49 -3.42 2.61 -7.77
N ALA A 50 -2.86 2.65 -8.96
CA ALA A 50 -1.43 2.78 -9.14
C ALA A 50 -1.09 4.24 -9.46
N GLN A 51 -0.35 4.89 -8.57
CA GLN A 51 0.30 6.16 -8.82
C GLN A 51 1.67 5.89 -9.43
N ALA A 52 1.81 6.16 -10.72
CA ALA A 52 3.06 5.99 -11.42
C ALA A 52 3.83 7.30 -11.59
N MET A 53 5.14 7.22 -11.46
CA MET A 53 6.07 8.32 -11.67
C MET A 53 7.13 7.92 -12.70
N LYS A 54 7.35 8.77 -13.69
CA LYS A 54 8.40 8.58 -14.69
C LYS A 54 9.78 8.74 -14.06
N MET A 55 10.60 7.70 -14.12
CA MET A 55 11.99 7.71 -13.62
C MET A 55 13.01 8.15 -14.69
N GLY A 56 12.65 8.06 -15.99
CA GLY A 56 13.52 8.40 -17.13
C GLY A 56 13.69 7.22 -18.09
N GLY A 57 14.07 7.49 -19.35
CA GLY A 57 14.33 6.45 -20.36
C GLY A 57 13.19 5.44 -20.58
N GLY A 58 11.93 5.88 -20.47
CA GLY A 58 10.75 5.00 -20.57
C GLY A 58 10.49 4.11 -19.35
N LYS A 59 11.22 4.28 -18.24
CA LYS A 59 11.03 3.56 -16.98
C LYS A 59 10.08 4.30 -16.05
N TYR A 60 9.22 3.54 -15.38
CA TYR A 60 8.28 4.04 -14.39
C TYR A 60 8.35 3.21 -13.11
N ALA A 61 8.18 3.89 -11.97
CA ALA A 61 7.85 3.26 -10.70
C ALA A 61 6.39 3.57 -10.39
N ALA A 62 5.62 2.56 -10.01
CA ALA A 62 4.26 2.70 -9.53
C ALA A 62 4.19 2.33 -8.05
N ILE A 63 3.56 3.20 -7.27
CA ILE A 63 3.08 2.87 -5.94
C ILE A 63 1.63 2.46 -6.10
N VAL A 64 1.34 1.23 -5.71
CA VAL A 64 0.02 0.63 -5.76
C VAL A 64 -0.59 0.70 -4.36
N MET A 65 -1.79 1.25 -4.26
CA MET A 65 -2.43 1.50 -2.97
C MET A 65 -3.97 1.38 -3.03
N PRO A 66 -4.61 1.05 -1.89
CA PRO A 66 -6.06 1.01 -1.77
C PRO A 66 -6.60 2.45 -1.79
N ILE A 67 -7.29 2.81 -2.87
CA ILE A 67 -7.94 4.11 -3.10
C ILE A 67 -9.19 3.85 -3.92
N SER A 68 -10.33 4.39 -3.50
CA SER A 68 -11.58 4.21 -4.23
C SER A 68 -11.42 4.54 -5.73
N GLU A 69 -12.10 3.80 -6.59
CA GLU A 69 -11.92 3.97 -8.03
C GLU A 69 -12.22 5.40 -8.51
N SER A 70 -13.19 6.06 -7.88
CA SER A 70 -13.56 7.45 -8.16
C SER A 70 -12.46 8.43 -7.79
N GLU A 71 -11.65 8.11 -6.78
CA GLU A 71 -10.50 8.91 -6.35
C GLU A 71 -9.22 8.58 -7.12
N CYS A 72 -9.17 7.51 -7.91
CA CYS A 72 -8.02 7.15 -8.75
C CYS A 72 -7.92 8.05 -10.01
N ASN A 73 -7.66 9.33 -9.80
CA ASN A 73 -7.58 10.33 -10.84
C ASN A 73 -6.50 11.38 -10.51
N LYS A 74 -5.69 11.77 -11.51
CA LYS A 74 -4.67 12.82 -11.37
C LYS A 74 -5.24 14.13 -10.83
N SER A 75 -6.38 14.60 -11.34
CA SER A 75 -6.95 15.88 -10.90
C SER A 75 -7.34 15.87 -9.42
N ILE A 76 -7.75 14.71 -8.90
CA ILE A 76 -8.15 14.51 -7.50
C ILE A 76 -6.92 14.31 -6.61
N GLN A 77 -5.96 13.48 -7.04
CA GLN A 77 -4.83 13.08 -6.21
C GLN A 77 -3.70 14.10 -6.20
N THR A 78 -3.50 14.83 -7.29
CA THR A 78 -2.38 15.78 -7.42
C THR A 78 -2.75 17.10 -8.06
N GLY A 79 -3.93 17.25 -8.67
CA GLY A 79 -4.20 18.36 -9.58
C GLY A 79 -3.45 18.24 -10.90
N ASN A 80 -3.84 19.05 -11.89
CA ASN A 80 -3.18 19.19 -13.18
C ASN A 80 -2.27 20.42 -13.27
N THR A 81 -2.46 21.39 -12.39
CA THR A 81 -1.65 22.62 -12.27
C THR A 81 -1.07 22.74 -10.87
N PRO A 82 -0.04 23.58 -10.64
CA PRO A 82 0.48 23.80 -9.30
C PRO A 82 -0.58 24.32 -8.33
N GLU A 83 -1.45 25.22 -8.77
CA GLU A 83 -2.54 25.74 -7.97
C GLU A 83 -3.58 24.67 -7.62
N GLU A 84 -3.95 23.81 -8.58
CA GLU A 84 -4.81 22.65 -8.30
C GLU A 84 -4.12 21.69 -7.31
N ASN A 85 -2.81 21.48 -7.45
CA ASN A 85 -2.04 20.67 -6.51
C ASN A 85 -2.15 21.21 -5.08
N ARG A 86 -1.98 22.52 -4.89
CA ARG A 86 -2.19 23.17 -3.59
C ARG A 86 -3.58 22.84 -3.03
N GLN A 87 -4.63 22.93 -3.84
CA GLN A 87 -5.99 22.60 -3.40
C GLN A 87 -6.12 21.14 -2.94
N THR A 88 -5.46 20.19 -3.63
CA THR A 88 -5.44 18.78 -3.19
C THR A 88 -4.63 18.54 -1.92
N MET A 89 -3.67 19.42 -1.61
CA MET A 89 -2.82 19.32 -0.42
C MET A 89 -3.48 19.84 0.85
N ILE A 90 -4.34 20.85 0.77
CA ILE A 90 -5.05 21.41 1.94
C ILE A 90 -5.74 20.32 2.80
N PRO A 91 -6.60 19.44 2.25
CA PRO A 91 -7.25 18.41 3.06
C PRO A 91 -6.26 17.37 3.60
N ARG A 92 -5.10 17.17 2.97
CA ARG A 92 -4.03 16.30 3.49
C ARG A 92 -3.32 16.94 4.68
N ILE A 93 -3.05 18.24 4.60
CA ILE A 93 -2.45 19.03 5.70
C ILE A 93 -3.40 19.10 6.89
N GLN A 94 -4.71 19.27 6.67
CA GLN A 94 -5.71 19.25 7.76
C GLN A 94 -5.75 17.90 8.50
N ARG A 95 -5.63 16.78 7.78
CA ARG A 95 -5.57 15.46 8.44
C ARG A 95 -4.23 15.22 9.15
N ALA A 96 -3.12 15.67 8.58
CA ALA A 96 -1.82 15.65 9.27
C ALA A 96 -1.82 16.52 10.54
N LEU A 97 -2.51 17.67 10.50
CA LEU A 97 -2.72 18.52 11.66
C LEU A 97 -3.44 17.74 12.77
N ALA A 98 -4.56 17.08 12.43
CA ALA A 98 -5.31 16.26 13.40
C ALA A 98 -4.44 15.16 14.01
N VAL A 99 -3.56 14.51 13.24
CA VAL A 99 -2.59 13.53 13.76
C VAL A 99 -1.61 14.18 14.73
N SER A 100 -1.04 15.34 14.39
CA SER A 100 -0.10 16.04 15.26
C SER A 100 -0.75 16.53 16.57
N GLU A 101 -2.00 16.98 16.52
CA GLU A 101 -2.79 17.36 17.68
C GLU A 101 -3.12 16.17 18.58
N GLU A 102 -3.41 15.00 17.99
CA GLU A 102 -3.68 13.75 18.71
C GLU A 102 -2.44 13.27 19.48
N ILE A 103 -1.24 13.47 18.93
CA ILE A 103 0.02 13.20 19.64
C ILE A 103 0.24 14.19 20.78
N GLY A 104 -0.03 15.48 20.54
CA GLY A 104 0.01 16.51 21.55
C GLY A 104 1.41 17.08 21.79
N VAL A 105 1.92 16.95 23.01
CA VAL A 105 3.06 17.75 23.51
C VAL A 105 4.38 17.49 22.79
N GLU A 106 4.53 16.33 22.17
CA GLU A 106 5.71 15.98 21.37
C GLU A 106 5.73 16.66 20.00
N CYS A 107 4.60 17.24 19.56
CA CYS A 107 4.38 17.76 18.20
C CYS A 107 4.07 19.27 18.14
N VAL A 108 4.39 20.06 19.17
CA VAL A 108 4.02 21.49 19.25
C VAL A 108 4.47 22.29 18.01
N ASN A 109 5.70 22.10 17.53
CA ASN A 109 6.19 22.86 16.38
C ASN A 109 5.56 22.36 15.07
N THR A 110 5.35 21.06 14.94
CA THR A 110 4.70 20.43 13.79
C THR A 110 3.25 20.86 13.67
N THR A 111 2.49 20.84 14.77
CA THR A 111 1.12 21.37 14.85
C THR A 111 1.08 22.83 14.42
N SER A 112 1.98 23.67 14.96
CA SER A 112 2.05 25.09 14.58
C SER A 112 2.37 25.30 13.10
N TYR A 113 3.31 24.51 12.55
CA TYR A 113 3.70 24.54 11.14
C TYR A 113 2.55 24.15 10.20
N LEU A 114 1.77 23.14 10.58
CA LEU A 114 0.63 22.66 9.82
C LEU A 114 -0.54 23.65 9.91
N GLN A 115 -0.86 24.14 11.11
CA GLN A 115 -1.90 25.13 11.34
C GLN A 115 -1.68 26.39 10.49
N ALA A 116 -0.44 26.91 10.46
CA ALA A 116 -0.11 28.08 9.64
C ALA A 116 -0.45 27.87 8.15
N ARG A 117 -0.34 26.65 7.62
CA ARG A 117 -0.67 26.31 6.22
C ARG A 117 -2.16 26.06 5.99
N VAL A 118 -2.89 25.68 7.03
CA VAL A 118 -4.36 25.64 7.00
C VAL A 118 -4.90 27.07 6.99
N ASP A 119 -4.35 27.94 7.83
CA ASP A 119 -4.74 29.35 7.95
C ASP A 119 -4.35 30.16 6.70
N ASP A 120 -3.17 29.89 6.15
CA ASP A 120 -2.68 30.50 4.91
C ASP A 120 -2.17 29.44 3.92
N PRO A 121 -3.03 28.96 3.01
CA PRO A 121 -2.63 27.99 1.98
C PRO A 121 -1.55 28.48 1.02
N SER A 122 -1.25 29.79 0.96
CA SER A 122 -0.14 30.30 0.13
C SER A 122 1.23 29.82 0.61
N LEU A 123 1.34 29.43 1.89
CA LEU A 123 2.54 28.83 2.49
C LEU A 123 2.79 27.37 2.05
N ILE A 124 1.86 26.77 1.30
CA ILE A 124 2.04 25.46 0.67
C ILE A 124 2.86 25.65 -0.61
N PRO A 125 4.07 25.05 -0.71
CA PRO A 125 4.92 25.17 -1.89
C PRO A 125 4.24 24.62 -3.14
N LEU A 126 4.48 25.29 -4.26
CA LEU A 126 4.01 24.86 -5.57
C LEU A 126 5.06 23.98 -6.25
N PRO A 127 4.72 22.73 -6.63
CA PRO A 127 5.64 21.92 -7.43
C PRO A 127 5.75 22.49 -8.86
N PRO A 128 6.89 22.33 -9.54
CA PRO A 128 6.99 22.63 -10.96
C PRO A 128 6.01 21.81 -11.79
N GLN A 129 5.50 22.38 -12.89
CA GLN A 129 4.58 21.67 -13.80
C GLN A 129 5.17 20.34 -14.31
N SER A 130 6.48 20.31 -14.61
CA SER A 130 7.17 19.09 -15.06
C SER A 130 7.12 17.94 -14.04
N GLN A 131 7.06 18.24 -12.75
CA GLN A 131 6.88 17.24 -11.71
C GLN A 131 5.45 16.68 -11.74
N LEU A 132 4.44 17.53 -11.87
CA LEU A 132 3.04 17.10 -11.98
C LEU A 132 2.81 16.27 -13.25
N ASP A 133 3.46 16.65 -14.34
CA ASP A 133 3.40 15.95 -15.63
C ASP A 133 4.10 14.59 -15.61
N SER A 134 4.88 14.29 -14.56
CA SER A 134 5.50 12.97 -14.38
C SER A 134 4.54 11.94 -13.79
N PHE A 135 3.45 12.37 -13.15
CA PHE A 135 2.49 11.48 -12.51
C PHE A 135 1.43 10.96 -13.47
N ARG A 136 1.14 9.66 -13.36
CA ARG A 136 0.01 8.98 -14.02
C ARG A 136 -0.72 8.16 -12.97
N PHE A 137 -2.03 8.01 -13.16
CA PHE A 137 -2.89 7.25 -12.27
C PHE A 137 -3.64 6.21 -13.09
N TYR A 138 -3.55 4.96 -12.67
CA TYR A 138 -4.19 3.83 -13.32
C TYR A 138 -5.06 3.11 -12.32
N LYS A 139 -6.30 2.86 -12.70
CA LYS A 139 -7.13 1.91 -11.98
C LYS A 139 -6.55 0.53 -12.20
N ILE A 140 -6.41 -0.23 -11.13
CA ILE A 140 -5.94 -1.60 -11.20
C ILE A 140 -7.00 -2.52 -10.59
N PRO A 141 -7.08 -3.79 -11.02
CA PRO A 141 -8.06 -4.72 -10.48
C PRO A 141 -7.80 -4.98 -8.99
N SER A 142 -6.57 -5.37 -8.64
CA SER A 142 -6.25 -5.84 -7.29
C SER A 142 -4.80 -5.55 -6.93
N LEU A 143 -4.58 -5.04 -5.72
CA LEU A 143 -3.24 -4.82 -5.18
C LEU A 143 -2.47 -6.15 -5.02
N ILE A 144 -3.13 -7.20 -4.54
CA ILE A 144 -2.55 -8.54 -4.41
C ILE A 144 -2.15 -9.08 -5.78
N TYR A 145 -3.01 -8.88 -6.79
CA TYR A 145 -2.72 -9.30 -8.16
C TYR A 145 -1.48 -8.58 -8.72
N GLU A 146 -1.40 -7.26 -8.58
CA GLU A 146 -0.23 -6.48 -9.01
C GLU A 146 1.06 -6.91 -8.31
N ALA A 147 0.95 -7.26 -7.03
CA ALA A 147 2.11 -7.61 -6.21
C ALA A 147 2.54 -9.08 -6.31
N LYS A 148 1.71 -9.96 -6.89
CA LYS A 148 1.92 -11.42 -6.88
C LYS A 148 3.33 -11.83 -7.32
N LYS A 149 3.84 -11.27 -8.42
CA LYS A 149 5.17 -11.60 -8.94
C LYS A 149 6.29 -11.27 -7.94
N SER A 150 6.18 -10.12 -7.27
CA SER A 150 7.18 -9.67 -6.29
C SER A 150 7.18 -10.53 -5.03
N PHE A 151 6.01 -11.07 -4.65
CA PHE A 151 5.93 -12.01 -3.54
C PHE A 151 6.50 -13.38 -3.84
N LEU A 152 6.22 -13.89 -5.04
CA LEU A 152 6.77 -15.15 -5.49
C LEU A 152 8.31 -15.08 -5.57
N SER A 153 8.88 -13.94 -6.00
CA SER A 153 10.33 -13.76 -6.12
C SER A 153 11.06 -13.78 -4.78
N ILE A 154 10.40 -13.39 -3.68
CA ILE A 154 10.96 -13.41 -2.32
C ILE A 154 10.54 -14.63 -1.48
N GLY A 155 9.90 -15.62 -2.10
CA GLY A 155 9.70 -16.96 -1.53
C GLY A 155 8.32 -17.25 -0.91
N PHE A 156 7.32 -16.39 -1.12
CA PHE A 156 5.94 -16.72 -0.74
C PHE A 156 5.32 -17.74 -1.70
N THR A 157 4.45 -18.61 -1.20
CA THR A 157 3.62 -19.49 -2.03
C THR A 157 2.36 -18.77 -2.51
N GLU A 158 1.72 -19.28 -3.57
CA GLU A 158 0.44 -18.73 -4.03
C GLU A 158 -0.64 -18.77 -2.94
N ASP A 159 -0.71 -19.86 -2.16
CA ASP A 159 -1.68 -19.98 -1.07
C ASP A 159 -1.47 -18.93 0.02
N GLN A 160 -0.21 -18.59 0.32
CA GLN A 160 0.10 -17.51 1.26
C GLN A 160 -0.34 -16.16 0.72
N ILE A 161 -0.04 -15.87 -0.55
CA ILE A 161 -0.43 -14.61 -1.21
C ILE A 161 -1.95 -14.47 -1.29
N ASN A 162 -2.65 -15.55 -1.63
CA ASN A 162 -4.11 -15.57 -1.73
C ASN A 162 -4.80 -15.45 -0.36
N ALA A 163 -4.08 -15.74 0.73
CA ALA A 163 -4.55 -15.53 2.09
C ALA A 163 -4.29 -14.10 2.60
N PHE A 164 -3.58 -13.27 1.84
CA PHE A 164 -3.41 -11.86 2.20
C PHE A 164 -4.74 -11.12 2.12
N THR A 165 -4.91 -10.15 3.00
CA THR A 165 -5.98 -9.15 2.90
C THR A 165 -5.36 -7.80 2.55
N VAL A 166 -6.15 -6.85 2.08
CA VAL A 166 -5.70 -5.49 1.78
C VAL A 166 -6.30 -4.52 2.79
N MET A 167 -5.56 -3.49 3.17
CA MET A 167 -6.09 -2.37 3.96
C MET A 167 -7.34 -1.80 3.27
N THR A 168 -8.35 -1.43 4.06
CA THR A 168 -9.45 -0.63 3.52
C THR A 168 -8.94 0.75 3.07
N ALA A 169 -9.69 1.45 2.21
CA ALA A 169 -9.34 2.81 1.79
C ALA A 169 -9.22 3.79 2.97
N GLU A 170 -10.00 3.59 4.04
CA GLU A 170 -9.93 4.38 5.26
C GLU A 170 -8.65 4.08 6.07
N GLN A 171 -8.32 2.80 6.25
CA GLN A 171 -7.09 2.37 6.92
C GLN A 171 -5.85 2.88 6.17
N SER A 172 -5.84 2.73 4.85
CA SER A 172 -4.80 3.26 3.95
C SER A 172 -4.62 4.76 4.13
N ARG A 173 -5.74 5.52 4.12
CA ARG A 173 -5.71 6.98 4.32
C ARG A 173 -5.15 7.36 5.69
N ARG A 174 -5.60 6.70 6.75
CA ARG A 174 -5.11 6.93 8.13
C ARG A 174 -3.61 6.63 8.25
N TYR A 175 -3.14 5.54 7.64
CA TYR A 175 -1.71 5.22 7.59
C TYR A 175 -0.90 6.30 6.83
N GLN A 176 -1.38 6.75 5.68
CA GLN A 176 -0.73 7.82 4.90
C GLN A 176 -0.71 9.15 5.65
N ASP A 177 -1.72 9.46 6.46
CA ASP A 177 -1.73 10.67 7.30
C ASP A 177 -0.62 10.61 8.37
N PHE A 178 -0.33 9.43 8.95
CA PHE A 178 0.85 9.25 9.81
C PHE A 178 2.16 9.44 9.07
N VAL A 179 2.34 8.81 7.91
CA VAL A 179 3.56 8.91 7.09
C VAL A 179 3.83 10.36 6.68
N LEU A 180 2.79 11.10 6.28
CA LEU A 180 2.90 12.52 5.94
C LEU A 180 3.32 13.35 7.16
N THR A 181 2.69 13.12 8.32
CA THR A 181 2.98 13.86 9.55
C THR A 181 4.41 13.61 10.03
N GLU A 182 4.85 12.35 10.03
CA GLU A 182 6.23 11.97 10.37
C GLU A 182 7.24 12.66 9.43
N LYS A 183 6.96 12.65 8.12
CA LYS A 183 7.83 13.30 7.13
C LYS A 183 7.94 14.81 7.36
N ILE A 184 6.82 15.48 7.64
CA ILE A 184 6.79 16.92 7.92
C ILE A 184 7.58 17.22 9.19
N ALA A 185 7.30 16.50 10.28
CA ALA A 185 8.01 16.63 11.54
C ALA A 185 9.52 16.48 11.36
N ASN A 186 9.97 15.41 10.69
CA ASN A 186 11.38 15.09 10.56
C ASN A 186 12.13 15.94 9.52
N GLN A 187 11.51 16.29 8.39
CA GLN A 187 12.22 16.89 7.25
C GLN A 187 11.93 18.38 7.04
N GLN A 188 10.78 18.88 7.49
CA GLN A 188 10.39 20.27 7.27
C GLN A 188 10.52 21.10 8.55
N VAL A 189 10.17 20.50 9.69
CA VAL A 189 10.20 21.16 11.01
C VAL A 189 11.47 20.79 11.79
N ASN A 190 12.03 19.60 11.53
CA ASN A 190 13.13 18.99 12.28
C ASN A 190 12.78 18.72 13.77
N GLU A 191 11.54 18.35 14.06
CA GLU A 191 11.04 17.98 15.39
C GLU A 191 11.07 16.45 15.57
N LEU A 192 12.25 15.90 15.87
CA LEU A 192 12.47 14.44 15.92
C LEU A 192 11.59 13.72 16.96
N ASN A 193 11.27 14.37 18.09
CA ASN A 193 10.39 13.79 19.10
C ASN A 193 8.98 13.56 18.55
N CYS A 194 8.44 14.52 17.79
CA CYS A 194 7.16 14.37 17.09
C CYS A 194 7.24 13.22 16.09
N GLY A 195 8.27 13.19 15.23
CA GLY A 195 8.44 12.13 14.24
C GLY A 195 8.47 10.72 14.87
N ASN A 196 9.19 10.56 15.98
CA ASN A 196 9.24 9.29 16.71
C ASN A 196 7.89 8.92 17.36
N ALA A 197 7.19 9.89 17.96
CA ALA A 197 5.89 9.67 18.58
C ALA A 197 4.80 9.30 17.54
N VAL A 198 4.77 10.00 16.41
CA VAL A 198 3.92 9.69 15.26
C VAL A 198 4.19 8.28 14.75
N LYS A 199 5.46 7.91 14.55
CA LYS A 199 5.85 6.57 14.13
C LYS A 199 5.44 5.49 15.13
N ALA A 200 5.63 5.73 16.42
CA ALA A 200 5.23 4.78 17.46
C ALA A 200 3.72 4.55 17.47
N LYS A 201 2.93 5.62 17.29
CA LYS A 201 1.48 5.54 17.17
C LYS A 201 1.05 4.80 15.90
N ALA A 202 1.69 5.07 14.77
CA ALA A 202 1.44 4.35 13.52
C ALA A 202 1.68 2.85 13.68
N ILE A 203 2.77 2.43 14.34
CA ILE A 203 3.06 1.01 14.62
C ILE A 203 2.04 0.41 15.58
N SER A 204 1.53 1.19 16.55
CA SER A 204 0.49 0.71 17.46
C SER A 204 -0.86 0.50 16.77
N GLU A 205 -1.23 1.36 15.81
CA GLU A 205 -2.50 1.23 15.06
C GLU A 205 -2.37 0.24 13.89
N PHE A 206 -1.17 0.14 13.31
CA PHE A 206 -0.83 -0.74 12.18
C PHE A 206 0.42 -1.57 12.51
N PRO A 207 0.30 -2.60 13.36
CA PRO A 207 1.43 -3.44 13.76
C PRO A 207 2.12 -4.09 12.58
N THR A 208 3.46 -4.02 12.51
CA THR A 208 4.25 -4.47 11.34
C THR A 208 4.29 -5.98 11.14
N ASP A 209 3.90 -6.75 12.17
CA ASP A 209 3.70 -8.19 12.09
C ASP A 209 2.39 -8.56 11.38
N ILE A 210 1.38 -7.67 11.43
CA ILE A 210 0.08 -7.85 10.78
C ILE A 210 0.03 -7.09 9.46
N TYR A 211 0.40 -5.81 9.45
CA TYR A 211 0.38 -4.93 8.30
C TYR A 211 1.73 -4.91 7.59
N PHE A 212 1.70 -5.37 6.35
CA PHE A 212 2.89 -5.67 5.58
C PHE A 212 3.12 -4.60 4.51
N THR A 213 4.36 -4.12 4.49
CA THR A 213 5.01 -3.47 3.35
C THR A 213 6.06 -4.45 2.82
N GLN A 214 6.42 -4.40 1.54
CA GLN A 214 7.18 -5.42 0.76
C GLN A 214 8.51 -6.01 1.30
N TYR A 215 8.88 -5.79 2.57
CA TYR A 215 10.24 -6.00 3.09
C TYR A 215 10.37 -6.85 4.38
N SER A 216 9.31 -7.48 4.93
CA SER A 216 9.46 -8.29 6.18
C SER A 216 8.68 -9.62 6.16
N GLN A 217 9.37 -10.77 6.17
CA GLN A 217 8.72 -12.09 6.26
C GLN A 217 7.86 -12.19 7.53
N SER A 218 6.53 -12.32 7.38
CA SER A 218 5.60 -12.47 8.51
C SER A 218 4.80 -13.77 8.41
N THR A 219 4.48 -14.33 9.59
CA THR A 219 3.62 -15.48 9.81
C THR A 219 2.22 -15.04 10.26
N SER A 220 1.18 -15.64 9.66
CA SER A 220 -0.27 -15.55 9.96
C SER A 220 -0.91 -14.15 9.90
N THR A 221 -1.82 -13.99 8.91
CA THR A 221 -2.67 -12.81 8.61
C THR A 221 -1.92 -11.54 8.21
N THR A 222 -1.41 -11.54 6.98
CA THR A 222 -0.78 -10.38 6.34
C THR A 222 -1.83 -9.45 5.72
N ILE A 223 -1.87 -8.20 6.18
CA ILE A 223 -2.67 -7.10 5.59
C ILE A 223 -1.76 -6.20 4.77
N MET A 224 -1.96 -6.16 3.46
CA MET A 224 -1.20 -5.32 2.55
C MET A 224 -1.60 -3.84 2.66
N SER A 225 -0.60 -2.98 2.83
CA SER A 225 -0.77 -1.52 2.93
C SER A 225 -0.60 -0.82 1.59
N ASP A 226 0.57 -0.99 0.99
CA ASP A 226 0.94 -0.54 -0.34
C ASP A 226 2.03 -1.45 -0.92
N MET A 227 2.32 -1.27 -2.20
CA MET A 227 3.41 -1.98 -2.87
C MET A 227 4.01 -1.11 -3.96
N MET A 228 5.33 -1.13 -4.07
CA MET A 228 6.05 -0.49 -5.17
C MET A 228 6.36 -1.54 -6.25
N CYS A 229 5.89 -1.30 -7.46
CA CYS A 229 6.25 -2.08 -8.64
C CYS A 229 6.83 -1.19 -9.73
N TYR A 230 7.46 -1.81 -10.73
CA TYR A 230 8.08 -1.11 -11.86
C TYR A 230 7.44 -1.53 -13.17
N TYR A 231 7.36 -0.62 -14.15
CA TYR A 231 6.93 -0.95 -15.50
C TYR A 231 7.58 -0.06 -16.59
N GLY A 232 7.32 -0.39 -17.85
CA GLY A 232 7.81 0.31 -19.04
C GLY A 232 8.98 -0.37 -19.77
N SER A 233 9.25 0.15 -20.97
CA SER A 233 10.17 -0.45 -21.95
C SER A 233 11.66 -0.40 -21.57
N GLY A 234 12.04 0.45 -20.62
CA GLY A 234 13.44 0.57 -20.18
C GLY A 234 13.89 -0.44 -19.13
N LEU A 235 13.00 -1.29 -18.60
CA LEU A 235 13.32 -2.26 -17.54
C LEU A 235 13.96 -3.54 -18.12
N THR A 236 14.95 -4.07 -17.39
CA THR A 236 15.55 -5.38 -17.70
C THR A 236 14.55 -6.52 -17.49
N THR A 237 14.77 -7.65 -18.15
CA THR A 237 13.98 -8.88 -17.95
C THR A 237 13.91 -9.27 -16.48
N GLN A 238 15.03 -9.19 -15.77
CA GLN A 238 15.10 -9.50 -14.35
C GLN A 238 14.27 -8.53 -13.50
N GLN A 239 14.34 -7.22 -13.78
CA GLN A 239 13.52 -6.23 -13.06
C GLN A 239 12.03 -6.45 -13.26
N LYS A 240 11.62 -6.82 -14.48
CA LYS A 240 10.22 -7.16 -14.78
C LYS A 240 9.78 -8.45 -14.08
N ALA A 241 10.69 -9.42 -13.94
CA ALA A 241 10.41 -10.67 -13.23
C ALA A 241 10.28 -10.46 -11.72
N ASP A 242 11.19 -9.69 -11.12
CA ASP A 242 11.32 -9.60 -9.67
C ASP A 242 10.39 -8.56 -9.04
N ASN A 243 10.13 -7.45 -9.75
CA ASN A 243 9.43 -6.28 -9.20
C ASN A 243 8.46 -5.64 -10.22
N GLY A 244 8.14 -6.33 -11.31
CA GLY A 244 7.27 -5.82 -12.35
C GLY A 244 5.81 -5.77 -11.91
N CYS A 245 5.08 -4.72 -12.28
CA CYS A 245 3.62 -4.69 -12.12
C CYS A 245 2.97 -5.77 -13.00
N ALA A 246 1.90 -6.40 -12.53
CA ALA A 246 1.23 -7.47 -13.26
C ALA A 246 0.52 -6.94 -14.51
N THR A 247 -0.32 -5.90 -14.38
CA THR A 247 -1.09 -5.35 -15.53
C THR A 247 -0.40 -4.17 -16.21
N LEU A 248 0.19 -3.25 -15.45
CA LEU A 248 0.77 -2.01 -16.01
C LEU A 248 2.00 -2.25 -16.90
N SER A 249 2.60 -3.44 -16.80
CA SER A 249 3.73 -3.84 -17.65
C SER A 249 3.34 -4.15 -19.09
N GLU A 250 2.05 -4.38 -19.37
CA GLU A 250 1.55 -4.70 -20.71
C GLU A 250 1.07 -3.46 -21.50
N GLU A 251 0.80 -2.34 -20.82
CA GLU A 251 0.37 -1.09 -21.46
C GLU A 251 1.50 -0.28 -22.13
N TYR A 252 2.79 -0.62 -21.87
CA TYR A 252 3.97 0.19 -22.24
C TYR A 252 5.24 -0.62 -22.58
#